data_AF-X1PVP4-F1
#
_entry.id   AF-X1PVP4-F1
#
_cell.length_a   1.000
_cell.length_b   1.000
_cell.length_c   1.000
_cell.angle_alpha   90.00
_cell.angle_beta   90.00
_cell.angle_gamma   90.00
#
_symmetry.space_group_name_H-M   'P 1'
#
loop_
_entity.id
_entity.type
_entity.pdbx_description
1 polymer ?
#
loop_
_entity_poly.entity_id
_entity_poly.type
_entity_poly.pdbx_seq_one_letter_code
_entity_poly.pdbx_strand_id
1 'polypeptide(L)'
;EAVKNEIENINLYPESSSRLLREKLAHKLKVDKEMIIVGNGEDDIIDLIGMAFINEADEVITGEITFPAYETVAKIMGGKLIVILLEYLQPLGDYRLLVYGLLLVIMISYYPQGLIGILREISGYFKKNRFQRN
;
A
#
# COMPACT_ATOMS: atom_id res chain seq x y z
N GLU A 1 14.04 -10.18 -28.90
CA GLU A 1 15.47 -10.57 -28.91
C GLU A 1 16.00 -10.96 -27.52
N ALA A 2 16.02 -10.11 -26.49
CA ALA A 2 16.58 -10.47 -25.17
C ALA A 2 16.03 -11.79 -24.56
N VAL A 3 14.71 -12.00 -24.57
CA VAL A 3 14.09 -13.25 -24.07
C VAL A 3 14.56 -14.49 -24.86
N LYS A 4 14.70 -14.38 -26.19
CA LYS A 4 15.15 -15.50 -27.02
C LYS A 4 16.58 -15.90 -26.68
N ASN A 5 17.43 -14.91 -26.41
CA ASN A 5 18.84 -15.14 -26.06
C ASN A 5 18.99 -15.81 -24.69
N GLU A 6 18.01 -15.66 -23.79
CA GLU A 6 18.05 -16.27 -22.46
C GLU A 6 17.51 -17.72 -22.44
N ILE A 7 16.90 -18.20 -23.54
CA ILE A 7 16.30 -19.54 -23.63
C ILE A 7 17.32 -20.64 -23.27
N GLU A 8 18.59 -20.47 -23.62
CA GLU A 8 19.64 -21.46 -23.35
C GLU A 8 19.99 -21.58 -21.85
N ASN A 9 19.62 -20.59 -21.03
CA ASN A 9 19.95 -20.54 -19.60
C ASN A 9 18.73 -20.77 -18.68
N ILE A 10 17.53 -21.04 -19.21
CA ILE A 10 16.29 -21.14 -18.40
C ILE A 10 16.30 -22.27 -17.38
N ASN A 11 17.19 -23.25 -17.54
CA ASN A 11 17.40 -24.33 -16.59
C ASN A 11 18.13 -23.86 -15.32
N LEU A 12 18.69 -22.65 -15.32
CA LEU A 12 19.30 -22.01 -14.16
C LEU A 12 18.29 -21.08 -13.50
N TYR A 13 18.26 -21.07 -12.17
CA TYR A 13 17.54 -20.03 -11.46
C TYR A 13 18.20 -18.67 -11.73
N PRO A 14 17.39 -17.61 -11.97
CA PRO A 14 17.93 -16.27 -12.10
C PRO A 14 18.55 -15.81 -10.78
N GLU A 15 19.40 -14.79 -10.87
CA GLU A 15 19.96 -14.13 -9.69
C GLU A 15 18.82 -13.54 -8.83
N SER A 16 18.72 -13.98 -7.57
CA SER A 16 17.54 -13.79 -6.74
C SER A 16 17.32 -12.34 -6.27
N SER A 17 18.38 -11.53 -6.17
CA SER A 17 18.26 -10.16 -5.69
C SER A 17 17.91 -9.16 -6.79
N SER A 18 17.77 -9.59 -8.04
CA SER A 18 17.52 -8.73 -9.20
C SER A 18 18.49 -7.54 -9.29
N ARG A 19 19.75 -7.73 -8.88
CA ARG A 19 20.73 -6.64 -8.65
C ARG A 19 20.90 -5.75 -9.87
N LEU A 20 21.12 -6.33 -11.05
CA LEU A 20 21.34 -5.59 -12.29
C LEU A 20 20.10 -4.79 -12.72
N LEU A 21 18.90 -5.33 -12.45
CA LEU A 21 17.64 -4.62 -12.74
C LEU A 21 17.46 -3.44 -11.78
N ARG A 22 17.66 -3.67 -10.47
CA ARG A 22 17.59 -2.61 -9.45
C ARG A 22 18.59 -1.48 -9.72
N GLU A 23 19.84 -1.79 -10.05
CA GLU A 23 20.86 -0.78 -10.40
C GLU A 23 20.45 0.06 -11.61
N LYS A 24 19.94 -0.57 -12.68
CA LYS A 24 19.49 0.15 -13.89
C LYS A 24 18.25 1.02 -13.62
N LEU A 25 17.29 0.52 -12.85
CA LEU A 25 16.10 1.29 -12.46
C LEU A 25 16.46 2.45 -11.54
N ALA A 26 17.34 2.24 -10.56
CA ALA A 26 17.85 3.26 -9.65
C ALA A 26 18.47 4.43 -10.41
N HIS A 27 19.35 4.14 -11.37
CA HIS A 27 19.94 5.17 -12.23
C HIS A 27 18.89 5.92 -13.05
N LYS A 28 17.91 5.22 -13.63
CA LYS A 28 16.85 5.82 -14.45
C LYS A 28 15.91 6.72 -13.62
N LEU A 29 15.56 6.28 -12.41
CA LEU A 29 14.62 6.95 -11.51
C LEU A 29 15.29 7.96 -10.58
N LYS A 30 16.64 8.00 -10.55
CA LYS A 30 17.45 8.85 -9.67
C LYS A 30 17.18 8.62 -8.18
N VAL A 31 17.10 7.35 -7.80
CA VAL A 31 16.92 6.88 -6.41
C VAL A 31 18.01 5.88 -6.04
N ASP A 32 18.19 5.61 -4.76
CA ASP A 32 19.06 4.51 -4.31
C ASP A 32 18.45 3.15 -4.71
N LYS A 33 19.29 2.17 -5.07
CA LYS A 33 18.85 0.81 -5.40
C LYS A 33 18.18 0.09 -4.23
N GLU A 34 18.51 0.47 -2.99
CA GLU A 34 17.88 -0.06 -1.78
C GLU A 34 16.44 0.47 -1.59
N MET A 35 16.03 1.48 -2.36
CA MET A 35 14.63 1.94 -2.41
C MET A 35 13.80 1.22 -3.48
N ILE A 36 14.34 0.18 -4.14
CA ILE A 36 13.66 -0.58 -5.18
C ILE A 36 13.52 -2.04 -4.76
N ILE A 37 12.28 -2.52 -4.74
CA ILE A 37 11.93 -3.93 -4.59
C ILE A 37 11.47 -4.46 -5.95
N VAL A 38 11.82 -5.70 -6.27
CA VAL A 38 11.37 -6.41 -7.47
C VAL A 38 10.59 -7.63 -7.02
N GLY A 39 9.32 -7.72 -7.43
CA GLY A 39 8.43 -8.84 -7.17
C GLY A 39 7.98 -9.50 -8.48
N ASN A 40 7.24 -10.61 -8.37
CA ASN A 40 6.72 -11.34 -9.52
C ASN A 40 5.38 -10.78 -10.02
N GLY A 41 5.34 -9.46 -10.23
CA GLY A 41 4.12 -8.72 -10.56
C GLY A 41 3.64 -7.82 -9.44
N GLU A 42 2.56 -7.08 -9.72
CA GLU A 42 1.94 -6.14 -8.79
C GLU A 42 1.36 -6.82 -7.56
N ASP A 43 0.64 -7.92 -7.74
CA ASP A 43 -0.04 -8.63 -6.65
C ASP A 43 0.94 -9.07 -5.54
N ASP A 44 2.12 -9.57 -5.93
CA ASP A 44 3.19 -9.96 -5.00
C ASP A 44 3.70 -8.77 -4.17
N ILE A 45 3.77 -7.57 -4.77
CA ILE A 45 4.15 -6.35 -4.06
C ILE A 45 3.02 -5.90 -3.12
N ILE A 46 1.76 -6.00 -3.53
CA ILE A 46 0.61 -5.64 -2.68
C ILE A 46 0.55 -6.58 -1.46
N ASP A 47 0.77 -7.88 -1.66
CA ASP A 47 0.84 -8.88 -0.59
C ASP A 47 1.97 -8.56 0.39
N LEU A 48 3.18 -8.26 -0.11
CA LEU A 48 4.33 -7.87 0.72
C LEU A 48 4.04 -6.62 1.54
N ILE A 49 3.39 -5.60 0.96
CA ILE A 49 2.98 -4.39 1.68
C ILE A 49 1.96 -4.76 2.77
N GLY A 50 0.97 -5.59 2.45
CA GLY A 50 -0.02 -6.06 3.41
C GLY A 50 0.62 -6.75 4.60
N MET A 51 1.50 -7.72 4.35
CA MET A 51 2.23 -8.45 5.39
C MET A 51 3.14 -7.55 6.23
N ALA A 52 3.72 -6.51 5.64
CA ALA A 52 4.63 -5.62 6.35
C ALA A 52 3.89 -4.61 7.26
N PHE A 53 2.66 -4.22 6.92
CA PHE A 53 2.00 -3.05 7.53
C PHE A 53 0.63 -3.31 8.14
N ILE A 54 -0.07 -4.39 7.79
CA ILE A 54 -1.43 -4.66 8.29
C ILE A 54 -1.35 -5.72 9.39
N ASN A 55 -1.81 -5.36 10.58
CA ASN A 55 -2.03 -6.30 11.67
C ASN A 55 -3.53 -6.60 11.84
N GLU A 56 -3.82 -7.63 12.63
CA GLU A 56 -5.19 -7.95 13.03
C GLU A 56 -5.88 -6.72 13.67
N ALA A 57 -7.11 -6.45 13.24
CA ALA A 57 -7.92 -5.31 13.63
C ALA A 57 -7.43 -3.91 13.19
N ASP A 58 -6.33 -3.80 12.42
CA ASP A 58 -5.97 -2.54 11.76
C ASP A 58 -7.02 -2.18 10.70
N GLU A 59 -7.31 -0.89 10.53
CA GLU A 59 -8.29 -0.43 9.55
C GLU A 59 -7.62 -0.20 8.19
N VAL A 60 -8.19 -0.78 7.14
CA VAL A 60 -7.71 -0.62 5.77
C VAL A 60 -8.79 0.10 4.97
N ILE A 61 -8.49 1.31 4.51
CA ILE A 61 -9.45 2.13 3.77
C ILE A 61 -9.26 1.91 2.27
N THR A 62 -10.36 1.69 1.57
CA THR A 62 -10.37 1.61 0.11
C THR A 62 -11.65 2.21 -0.49
N GLY A 63 -11.65 2.41 -1.80
CA GLY A 63 -12.84 2.82 -2.54
C GLY A 63 -13.71 1.62 -2.95
N GLU A 64 -15.02 1.84 -3.09
CA GLU A 64 -15.95 0.83 -3.65
C GLU A 64 -15.52 0.36 -5.05
N ILE A 65 -15.05 1.30 -5.87
CA ILE A 65 -14.51 1.02 -7.21
C ILE A 65 -12.98 1.08 -7.12
N THR A 66 -12.34 -0.07 -6.89
CA THR A 66 -10.89 -0.20 -6.73
C THR A 66 -10.38 -1.56 -7.18
N PHE A 67 -9.06 -1.77 -7.12
CA PHE A 67 -8.44 -3.06 -7.42
C PHE A 67 -8.77 -4.11 -6.32
N PRO A 68 -9.32 -5.29 -6.67
CA PRO A 68 -9.77 -6.29 -5.70
C PRO A 68 -8.67 -6.86 -4.78
N ALA A 69 -7.40 -6.79 -5.19
CA ALA A 69 -6.29 -7.30 -4.38
C ALA A 69 -6.19 -6.58 -3.04
N TYR A 70 -6.53 -5.29 -2.95
CA TYR A 70 -6.48 -4.54 -1.70
C TYR A 70 -7.45 -5.10 -0.64
N GLU A 71 -8.67 -5.44 -1.04
CA GLU A 71 -9.65 -6.06 -0.15
C GLU A 71 -9.20 -7.47 0.26
N THR A 72 -8.69 -8.24 -0.70
CA THR A 72 -8.19 -9.60 -0.44
C THR A 72 -7.07 -9.58 0.60
N VAL A 73 -6.05 -8.76 0.40
CA VAL A 73 -4.89 -8.65 1.29
C VAL A 73 -5.30 -8.15 2.67
N ALA A 74 -6.14 -7.12 2.75
CA ALA A 74 -6.66 -6.62 4.02
C ALA A 74 -7.35 -7.72 4.83
N LYS A 75 -8.20 -8.53 4.19
CA LYS A 75 -8.91 -9.62 4.84
C LYS A 75 -7.99 -10.76 5.27
N ILE A 76 -7.03 -11.17 4.41
CA ILE A 76 -6.08 -12.24 4.74
C ILE A 76 -5.25 -11.85 5.96
N MET A 77 -4.85 -10.59 6.08
CA MET A 77 -4.09 -10.08 7.24
C MET A 77 -4.94 -9.84 8.50
N GLY A 78 -6.25 -10.09 8.46
CA GLY A 78 -7.15 -9.84 9.60
C GLY A 78 -7.50 -8.37 9.82
N GLY A 79 -7.21 -7.51 8.83
CA GLY A 79 -7.57 -6.11 8.84
C GLY A 79 -9.07 -5.88 8.65
N LYS A 80 -9.56 -4.78 9.22
CA LYS A 80 -10.94 -4.32 9.07
C LYS A 80 -11.04 -3.39 7.86
N LEU A 81 -11.66 -3.89 6.79
CA LEU A 81 -11.86 -3.12 5.57
C LEU A 81 -12.92 -2.02 5.78
N ILE A 82 -12.58 -0.78 5.41
CA ILE A 82 -13.49 0.37 5.36
C ILE A 82 -13.61 0.80 3.90
N VAL A 83 -14.82 0.65 3.35
CA VAL A 83 -15.10 1.00 1.95
C VAL A 83 -15.86 2.31 1.88
N ILE A 84 -15.35 3.27 1.11
CA ILE A 84 -16.09 4.49 0.79
C ILE A 84 -17.09 4.16 -0.33
N LEU A 85 -18.38 4.14 0.00
CA LEU A 85 -19.44 3.92 -0.97
C LEU A 85 -19.72 5.21 -1.75
N LEU A 86 -19.72 5.11 -3.08
CA LEU A 86 -20.03 6.24 -3.96
C LEU A 86 -21.47 6.71 -3.78
N GLU A 87 -22.36 5.82 -3.34
CA GLU A 87 -23.76 6.10 -3.04
C GLU A 87 -23.95 7.24 -2.03
N TYR A 88 -23.08 7.37 -1.02
CA TYR A 88 -23.20 8.46 -0.05
C TYR A 88 -22.92 9.84 -0.64
N LEU A 89 -22.29 9.90 -1.82
CA LEU A 89 -21.96 11.14 -2.52
C LEU A 89 -22.98 11.50 -3.59
N GLN A 90 -24.08 10.75 -3.74
CA GLN A 90 -25.16 11.05 -4.69
C GLN A 90 -25.73 12.48 -4.56
N PRO A 91 -25.88 13.08 -3.36
CA PRO A 91 -26.35 14.46 -3.23
C PRO A 91 -25.47 15.52 -3.90
N LEU A 92 -24.22 15.19 -4.24
CA LEU A 92 -23.26 16.10 -4.85
C LEU A 92 -23.38 16.17 -6.39
N GLY A 93 -24.31 15.42 -6.98
CA GLY A 93 -24.57 15.42 -8.43
C GLY A 93 -23.31 15.12 -9.25
N ASP A 94 -23.03 15.96 -10.24
CA ASP A 94 -21.89 15.78 -11.17
C ASP A 94 -20.53 15.87 -10.47
N TYR A 95 -20.45 16.52 -9.31
CA TYR A 95 -19.21 16.67 -8.54
C TYR A 95 -18.85 15.41 -7.74
N ARG A 96 -19.72 14.41 -7.67
CA ARG A 96 -19.52 13.22 -6.81
C ARG A 96 -18.21 12.51 -7.06
N LEU A 97 -17.79 12.35 -8.32
CA LEU A 97 -16.55 11.65 -8.68
C LEU A 97 -15.30 12.47 -8.30
N LEU A 98 -15.39 13.79 -8.43
CA LEU A 98 -14.30 14.69 -8.04
C LEU A 98 -14.12 14.67 -6.51
N VAL A 99 -15.21 14.74 -5.77
CA VAL A 99 -15.18 14.66 -4.30
C VAL A 99 -14.75 13.27 -3.83
N TYR A 100 -15.21 12.21 -4.49
CA TYR A 100 -14.79 10.84 -4.21
C TYR A 100 -13.28 10.66 -4.40
N GLY A 101 -12.73 11.12 -5.53
CA GLY A 101 -11.29 11.08 -5.79
C GLY A 101 -10.50 11.90 -4.76
N LEU A 102 -10.98 13.10 -4.41
CA LEU A 102 -10.33 13.94 -3.39
C LEU A 102 -10.33 13.27 -2.01
N LEU A 103 -11.44 12.65 -1.60
CA LEU A 103 -11.55 11.92 -0.34
C LEU A 103 -10.57 10.75 -0.31
N LEU A 104 -10.46 9.97 -1.38
CA LEU A 104 -9.49 8.88 -1.47
C LEU A 104 -8.05 9.40 -1.34
N VAL A 105 -7.70 10.47 -2.05
CA VAL A 105 -6.34 11.07 -1.95
C VAL A 105 -6.05 11.54 -0.53
N ILE A 106 -6.99 12.23 0.12
CA ILE A 106 -6.82 12.71 1.50
C ILE A 106 -6.66 11.53 2.46
N MET A 107 -7.51 10.51 2.34
CA MET A 107 -7.47 9.35 3.24
C MET A 107 -6.20 8.52 3.04
N ILE A 108 -5.74 8.30 1.81
CA ILE A 108 -4.49 7.59 1.53
C ILE A 108 -3.28 8.40 2.01
N SER A 109 -3.28 9.72 1.81
CA SER A 109 -2.12 10.57 2.14
C SER A 109 -1.95 10.80 3.64
N TYR A 110 -3.05 10.90 4.38
CA TYR A 110 -3.01 11.27 5.80
C TYR A 110 -3.37 10.12 6.75
N TYR A 111 -4.12 9.11 6.28
CA TYR A 111 -4.76 8.12 7.15
C TYR A 111 -4.76 6.68 6.59
N PRO A 112 -3.62 6.12 6.16
CA PRO A 112 -3.58 4.79 5.55
C PRO A 112 -4.03 3.67 6.53
N GLN A 113 -3.90 3.88 7.84
CA GLN A 113 -4.31 2.94 8.91
C GLN A 113 -5.68 3.27 9.54
N GLY A 114 -6.42 4.21 8.98
CA GLY A 114 -7.74 4.62 9.48
C GLY A 114 -7.76 5.46 10.75
N LEU A 115 -8.96 5.62 11.31
CA LEU A 115 -9.26 6.58 12.40
C LEU A 115 -8.76 6.06 13.75
N ILE A 116 -8.70 4.73 13.92
CA ILE A 116 -8.24 4.08 15.15
C ILE A 116 -6.73 4.27 15.37
N GLY A 117 -5.92 4.28 14.30
CA GLY A 117 -4.48 4.56 14.38
C GLY A 117 -4.21 5.93 15.02
N ILE A 118 -4.97 6.94 14.63
CA ILE A 118 -4.91 8.30 15.20
C ILE A 118 -5.26 8.29 16.69
N LEU A 119 -6.34 7.61 17.08
CA LEU A 119 -6.71 7.53 18.50
C LEU A 119 -5.63 6.84 19.33
N ARG A 120 -4.98 5.80 18.79
CA ARG A 120 -3.81 5.15 19.40
C ARG A 120 -2.62 6.09 19.50
N GLU A 121 -2.32 6.86 18.46
CA GLU A 121 -1.20 7.80 18.43
C GLU A 121 -1.42 8.98 19.39
N ILE A 122 -2.62 9.58 19.37
CA ILE A 122 -3.04 10.64 20.28
C ILE A 122 -3.04 10.13 21.72
N SER A 123 -3.64 8.96 21.99
CA SER A 123 -3.59 8.29 23.29
C SER A 123 -2.16 8.04 23.76
N GLY A 124 -1.30 7.53 22.87
CA GLY A 124 0.11 7.30 23.12
C GLY A 124 0.88 8.58 23.43
N TYR A 125 0.60 9.66 22.71
CA TYR A 125 1.18 10.99 22.94
C TYR A 125 0.78 11.54 24.32
N PHE A 126 -0.50 11.47 24.69
CA PHE A 126 -0.96 11.89 26.02
C PHE A 126 -0.39 11.02 27.13
N LYS A 127 -0.22 9.71 26.91
CA LYS A 127 0.39 8.80 27.88
C LYS A 127 1.88 9.11 28.08
N LYS A 128 2.62 9.41 27.00
CA LYS A 128 4.05 9.78 27.03
C LYS A 128 4.29 11.13 27.72
N ASN A 129 3.44 12.13 27.46
CA ASN A 129 3.52 13.44 28.12
C ASN A 129 3.07 13.45 29.58
N ARG A 130 2.30 12.46 30.04
CA ARG A 130 1.99 12.28 31.47
C ARG A 130 3.19 11.80 32.29
N PHE A 131 4.12 11.05 31.67
CA PHE A 131 5.30 10.52 32.34
C PHE A 131 6.48 11.51 32.42
N GLN A 132 6.50 12.57 31.60
CA GLN A 132 7.54 13.61 31.66
C GLN A 132 7.23 14.75 32.65
N ARG A 133 6.08 14.70 33.33
CA ARG A 133 5.63 15.72 34.30
C ARG A 133 5.69 15.28 35.77
N ASN A 134 6.24 14.09 36.05
CA ASN A 134 6.50 13.60 37.41
C ASN A 134 8.00 13.54 37.68
#